data_AF-A0A1Z5K6P2-F1
#
_entry.id   AF-A0A1Z5K6P2-F1
#
_cell.length_a   1.000
_cell.length_b   1.000
_cell.length_c   1.000
_cell.angle_alpha   90.00
_cell.angle_beta   90.00
_cell.angle_gamma   90.00
#
_symmetry.space_group_name_H-M   'P 1'
#
loop_
_entity.id
_entity.type
_entity.pdbx_description
1 polymer ?
#
loop_
_entity_poly.entity_id
_entity_poly.type
_entity_poly.pdbx_seq_one_letter_code
_entity_poly.pdbx_strand_id
1 'polypeptide(L)'
;MRVIIPKIAGTLTVAGMIALRSWSDYANHFVEHRVDKTPPLRLVFHVGPGKMGSSTLQKALSMTTLSDDGWISYSHIQLGALNRCLARKTCTLQQMDRFRAFVVQAEQDRRHIVLSTETWFSVSKELRWYQELFRDTLYQVSIVVAYRRYYDWLPSRYYQLNRFRCRPNPANQGRNNVNLGRPIPPLHEYLSHTPFDHPTVRKIERVSPYFDRIEVINMERGNLLERFFCEILDASKTCQKLQAGHSPSAANQGKTLTFDRLSQYLIEHNRVNSSQIDDLLTELRIKVPNYGKASKECAALSFILEEQERLSNDSNLKKASLICPPRNVTDRLFHFSAETERALFPLEFSHEAMWNDFASKLNTTLFCDVDLQAYLLANEAAGDENAR
;
A
#
# COMPACT_ATOMS: atom_id res chain seq x y z
N MET A 1 -8.42 11.23 16.47
CA MET A 1 -9.89 11.43 16.61
C MET A 1 -10.58 10.34 15.79
N ARG A 2 -11.63 9.66 16.30
CA ARG A 2 -12.27 8.55 15.55
C ARG A 2 -13.34 9.11 14.61
N VAL A 3 -13.23 8.83 13.31
CA VAL A 3 -14.28 9.12 12.33
C VAL A 3 -15.03 7.82 12.07
N ILE A 4 -16.30 7.78 12.47
CA ILE A 4 -17.23 6.68 12.18
C ILE A 4 -18.16 7.17 11.09
N ILE A 5 -18.17 6.49 9.94
CA ILE A 5 -19.03 6.86 8.80
C ILE A 5 -20.29 5.98 8.85
N PRO A 6 -21.48 6.52 9.19
CA PRO A 6 -22.72 5.75 9.14
C PRO A 6 -23.14 5.44 7.70
N LYS A 7 -23.92 4.36 7.53
CA LYS A 7 -24.43 3.88 6.24
C LYS A 7 -25.33 4.92 5.56
N ILE A 8 -24.95 5.37 4.37
CA ILE A 8 -25.77 6.24 3.50
C ILE A 8 -26.35 5.38 2.38
N ALA A 9 -27.68 5.31 2.28
CA ALA A 9 -28.37 4.66 1.17
C ALA A 9 -28.60 5.69 0.04
N GLY A 10 -27.88 5.54 -1.08
CA GLY A 10 -28.10 6.31 -2.30
C GLY A 10 -26.82 6.50 -3.14
N THR A 11 -26.89 6.18 -4.44
CA THR A 11 -25.85 6.50 -5.42
C THR A 11 -25.87 7.99 -5.75
N LEU A 12 -24.95 8.76 -5.17
CA LEU A 12 -24.66 10.14 -5.58
C LEU A 12 -23.17 10.47 -5.32
N THR A 13 -22.63 11.30 -6.21
CA THR A 13 -21.21 11.64 -6.40
C THR A 13 -20.57 12.27 -5.15
N VAL A 14 -19.44 11.69 -4.72
CA VAL A 14 -18.75 11.93 -3.44
C VAL A 14 -18.26 13.37 -3.22
N ALA A 15 -18.15 14.21 -4.26
CA ALA A 15 -17.71 15.60 -4.12
C ALA A 15 -18.72 16.50 -3.38
N GLY A 16 -19.98 16.08 -3.20
CA GLY A 16 -21.04 16.89 -2.57
C GLY A 16 -21.58 16.41 -1.22
N MET A 17 -21.06 15.34 -0.60
CA MET A 17 -21.76 14.65 0.50
C MET A 17 -20.95 14.39 1.78
N ILE A 18 -19.99 15.24 2.11
CA ILE A 18 -19.40 15.21 3.46
C ILE A 18 -19.66 16.54 4.17
N ALA A 19 -20.94 16.75 4.49
CA ALA A 19 -21.40 17.76 5.44
C ALA A 19 -22.49 17.18 6.35
N LEU A 20 -22.11 17.01 7.62
CA LEU A 20 -22.91 17.06 8.85
C LEU A 20 -24.02 16.01 9.09
N ARG A 21 -23.79 15.18 10.12
CA ARG A 21 -24.73 15.01 11.24
C ARG A 21 -24.00 14.44 12.47
N SER A 22 -23.80 15.27 13.50
CA SER A 22 -23.46 14.81 14.84
C SER A 22 -24.70 14.18 15.48
N TRP A 23 -24.56 12.98 16.01
CA TRP A 23 -25.56 12.38 16.88
C TRP A 23 -25.32 12.87 18.31
N SER A 24 -26.14 13.80 18.79
CA SER A 24 -26.54 13.85 20.20
C SER A 24 -27.99 13.38 20.29
N ASP A 25 -28.30 12.74 21.42
CA ASP A 25 -29.66 12.54 21.93
C ASP A 25 -30.48 11.37 21.36
N TYR A 26 -30.11 10.15 21.80
CA TYR A 26 -31.10 9.11 22.10
C TYR A 26 -30.64 8.32 23.34
N ALA A 27 -30.89 8.89 24.51
CA ALA A 27 -30.91 8.17 25.77
C ALA A 27 -32.33 8.25 26.31
N ASN A 28 -33.09 7.15 26.25
CA ASN A 28 -34.19 6.93 27.19
C ASN A 28 -34.58 5.45 27.30
N HIS A 29 -34.44 4.98 28.55
CA HIS A 29 -35.15 3.91 29.25
C HIS A 29 -35.16 2.49 28.66
N PHE A 30 -34.21 1.67 29.13
CA PHE A 30 -34.33 0.22 29.15
C PHE A 30 -34.15 -0.31 30.58
N VAL A 31 -35.08 -1.17 30.98
CA VAL A 31 -35.15 -1.86 32.27
C VAL A 31 -33.93 -2.78 32.43
N GLU A 32 -33.16 -2.57 33.50
CA GLU A 32 -31.97 -3.38 33.81
C GLU A 32 -32.37 -4.71 34.46
N HIS A 33 -32.50 -5.75 33.63
CA HIS A 33 -32.16 -7.08 34.10
C HIS A 33 -30.63 -7.17 34.17
N ARG A 34 -30.10 -7.38 35.39
CA ARG A 34 -28.68 -7.73 35.63
C ARG A 34 -28.40 -9.13 35.08
N VAL A 35 -28.36 -9.24 33.75
CA VAL A 35 -27.57 -10.27 33.08
C VAL A 35 -26.12 -9.85 33.28
N ASP A 36 -25.23 -10.75 33.69
CA ASP A 36 -23.78 -10.48 33.74
C ASP A 36 -23.34 -9.93 32.37
N LYS A 37 -23.19 -8.61 32.27
CA LYS A 37 -22.87 -7.88 31.04
C LYS A 37 -21.39 -8.06 30.76
N THR A 38 -20.99 -9.28 30.42
CA THR A 38 -19.68 -9.52 29.83
C THR A 38 -19.56 -8.62 28.60
N PRO A 39 -18.50 -7.80 28.47
CA PRO A 39 -18.34 -6.93 27.32
C PRO A 39 -18.39 -7.74 26.02
N PRO A 40 -18.98 -7.20 24.94
CA PRO A 40 -19.00 -7.88 23.66
C PRO A 40 -17.57 -8.07 23.16
N LEU A 41 -17.31 -9.20 22.51
CA LEU A 41 -16.04 -9.42 21.85
C LEU A 41 -15.93 -8.46 20.66
N ARG A 42 -14.70 -8.17 20.24
CA ARG A 42 -14.44 -7.21 19.15
C ARG A 42 -13.78 -7.96 18.02
N LEU A 43 -14.24 -7.68 16.81
CA LEU A 43 -13.59 -8.13 15.60
C LEU A 43 -13.19 -6.91 14.77
N VAL A 44 -11.90 -6.82 14.44
CA VAL A 44 -11.34 -5.75 13.62
C VAL A 44 -10.82 -6.32 12.31
N PHE A 45 -11.45 -5.92 11.20
CA PHE A 45 -10.97 -6.22 9.85
C PHE A 45 -10.19 -5.04 9.30
N HIS A 46 -8.86 -5.16 9.21
CA HIS A 46 -8.06 -4.25 8.40
C HIS A 46 -8.04 -4.71 6.93
N VAL A 47 -8.45 -3.82 6.03
CA VAL A 47 -8.80 -4.20 4.64
C VAL A 47 -7.99 -3.48 3.56
N GLY A 48 -6.88 -2.84 3.95
CA GLY A 48 -6.05 -2.03 3.05
C GLY A 48 -6.64 -0.64 2.85
N PRO A 49 -6.53 -0.03 1.64
CA PRO A 49 -6.06 -0.61 0.37
C PRO A 49 -4.54 -0.86 0.33
N GLY A 50 -4.06 -1.42 -0.78
CA GLY A 50 -2.63 -1.63 -0.99
C GLY A 50 -1.85 -0.33 -1.02
N LYS A 51 -0.56 -0.40 -0.63
CA LYS A 51 0.35 0.75 -0.44
C LYS A 51 0.00 1.70 0.70
N MET A 52 -0.83 1.23 1.62
CA MET A 52 -1.19 1.92 2.85
C MET A 52 -0.60 1.20 4.09
N GLY A 53 0.67 0.81 4.05
CA GLY A 53 1.36 0.25 5.23
C GLY A 53 0.84 -1.11 5.73
N SER A 54 0.03 -1.81 4.94
CA SER A 54 -0.59 -3.09 5.29
C SER A 54 0.45 -4.16 5.62
N SER A 55 1.55 -4.22 4.87
CA SER A 55 2.63 -5.19 5.12
C SER A 55 3.33 -4.91 6.46
N THR A 56 3.54 -3.64 6.82
CA THR A 56 4.09 -3.23 8.12
C THR A 56 3.15 -3.67 9.24
N LEU A 57 1.84 -3.44 9.07
CA LEU A 57 0.84 -3.85 10.06
C LEU A 57 0.74 -5.37 10.20
N GLN A 58 0.72 -6.11 9.08
CA GLN A 58 0.68 -7.58 9.09
C GLN A 58 1.91 -8.19 9.76
N LYS A 59 3.09 -7.58 9.59
CA LYS A 59 4.30 -7.98 10.32
C LYS A 59 4.14 -7.73 11.82
N ALA A 60 3.64 -6.55 12.22
CA ALA A 60 3.40 -6.22 13.63
C ALA A 60 2.33 -7.11 14.30
N LEU A 61 1.31 -7.58 13.56
CA LEU A 61 0.29 -8.50 14.08
C LEU A 61 0.83 -9.89 14.43
N SER A 62 2.07 -10.20 14.06
CA SER A 62 2.77 -11.43 14.46
C SER A 62 3.57 -11.29 15.76
N MET A 63 3.50 -10.13 16.43
CA MET A 63 4.15 -9.91 17.72
C MET A 63 3.53 -10.76 18.82
N THR A 64 4.37 -11.25 19.73
CA THR A 64 3.96 -12.16 20.81
C THR A 64 3.12 -11.51 21.90
N THR A 65 3.08 -10.18 22.00
CA THR A 65 2.30 -9.48 23.05
C THR A 65 0.85 -9.25 22.70
N LEU A 66 0.46 -9.40 21.44
CA LEU A 66 -0.93 -9.21 21.05
C LEU A 66 -1.85 -10.16 21.83
N SER A 67 -1.33 -11.35 22.17
CA SER A 67 -2.06 -12.31 22.98
C SER A 67 -2.24 -11.86 24.45
N ASP A 68 -1.33 -11.04 24.97
CA ASP A 68 -1.40 -10.55 26.35
C ASP A 68 -2.48 -9.46 26.51
N ASP A 69 -2.89 -8.87 25.39
CA ASP A 69 -3.98 -7.89 25.26
C ASP A 69 -5.33 -8.54 24.93
N GLY A 70 -5.43 -9.88 24.97
CA GLY A 70 -6.68 -10.60 24.68
C GLY A 70 -7.02 -10.70 23.19
N TRP A 71 -6.16 -10.24 22.30
CA TRP A 71 -6.35 -10.33 20.85
C TRP A 71 -5.72 -11.60 20.28
N ILE A 72 -6.27 -12.10 19.18
CA ILE A 72 -5.65 -13.12 18.34
C ILE A 72 -5.74 -12.71 16.87
N SER A 73 -4.78 -13.13 16.07
CA SER A 73 -4.73 -12.84 14.63
C SER A 73 -4.74 -14.12 13.81
N TYR A 74 -5.38 -14.08 12.64
CA TYR A 74 -5.28 -15.14 11.65
C TYR A 74 -4.19 -14.81 10.63
N SER A 75 -3.41 -15.82 10.21
CA SER A 75 -2.32 -15.62 9.26
C SER A 75 -2.78 -14.91 8.00
N HIS A 76 -2.18 -13.76 7.67
CA HIS A 76 -2.55 -12.98 6.48
C HIS A 76 -2.36 -13.77 5.17
N ILE A 77 -1.43 -14.75 5.15
CA ILE A 77 -1.21 -15.64 4.01
C ILE A 77 -2.40 -16.60 3.84
N GLN A 78 -2.83 -17.24 4.93
CA GLN A 78 -3.98 -18.15 4.94
C GLN A 78 -5.27 -17.39 4.64
N LEU A 79 -5.44 -16.21 5.24
CA LEU A 79 -6.57 -15.31 4.98
C LEU A 79 -6.62 -14.87 3.51
N GLY A 80 -5.45 -14.54 2.93
CA GLY A 80 -5.36 -14.20 1.52
C GLY A 80 -5.70 -15.37 0.60
N ALA A 81 -5.35 -16.60 0.97
CA ALA A 81 -5.73 -17.81 0.24
C ALA A 81 -7.25 -18.06 0.32
N LEU A 82 -7.84 -17.93 1.51
CA LEU A 82 -9.28 -18.01 1.73
C LEU A 82 -10.02 -16.97 0.89
N ASN A 83 -9.60 -15.70 0.94
CA ASN A 83 -10.24 -14.63 0.17
C ASN A 83 -10.17 -14.90 -1.35
N ARG A 84 -9.02 -15.36 -1.87
CA ARG A 84 -8.91 -15.73 -3.28
C ARG A 84 -9.83 -16.87 -3.68
N CYS A 85 -9.99 -17.89 -2.83
CA CYS A 85 -10.90 -19.00 -3.13
C CYS A 85 -12.36 -18.55 -3.07
N LEU A 86 -12.71 -17.70 -2.09
CA LEU A 86 -14.07 -17.15 -1.94
C LEU A 86 -14.42 -16.30 -3.17
N ALA A 87 -13.48 -15.47 -3.63
CA ALA A 87 -13.63 -14.65 -4.83
C ALA A 87 -13.98 -15.50 -6.07
N ARG A 88 -13.26 -16.61 -6.23
CA ARG A 88 -13.33 -17.50 -7.38
C ARG A 88 -14.41 -18.58 -7.26
N LYS A 89 -15.08 -18.69 -6.11
CA LYS A 89 -15.96 -19.82 -5.75
C LYS A 89 -15.28 -21.18 -5.85
N THR A 90 -14.00 -21.25 -5.45
CA THR A 90 -13.20 -22.47 -5.50
C THR A 90 -12.74 -22.92 -4.11
N CYS A 91 -13.40 -22.47 -3.04
CA CYS A 91 -13.02 -22.90 -1.69
C CYS A 91 -13.37 -24.36 -1.47
N THR A 92 -12.44 -25.10 -0.87
CA THR A 92 -12.75 -26.40 -0.30
C THR A 92 -13.47 -26.22 1.03
N LEU A 93 -14.33 -27.18 1.41
CA LEU A 93 -14.97 -27.20 2.73
C LEU A 93 -13.91 -27.08 3.84
N GLN A 94 -12.80 -27.82 3.71
CA GLN A 94 -11.68 -27.79 4.65
C GLN A 94 -11.11 -26.38 4.89
N GLN A 95 -10.97 -25.54 3.85
CA GLN A 95 -10.47 -24.17 4.01
C GLN A 95 -11.45 -23.30 4.81
N MET A 96 -12.74 -23.43 4.52
CA MET A 96 -13.80 -22.69 5.22
C MET A 96 -13.94 -23.17 6.67
N ASP A 97 -13.91 -24.48 6.89
CA ASP A 97 -14.06 -25.10 8.20
C ASP A 97 -12.87 -24.79 9.10
N ARG A 98 -11.66 -24.73 8.56
CA ARG A 98 -10.48 -24.29 9.31
C ARG A 98 -10.64 -22.85 9.83
N PHE A 99 -11.22 -21.96 9.03
CA PHE A 99 -11.44 -20.58 9.47
C PHE A 99 -12.61 -20.49 10.47
N ARG A 100 -13.68 -21.24 10.27
CA ARG A 100 -14.78 -21.35 11.25
C ARG A 100 -14.29 -21.89 12.59
N ALA A 101 -13.48 -22.94 12.58
CA ALA A 101 -12.88 -23.50 13.80
C ALA A 101 -12.02 -22.46 14.53
N PHE A 102 -11.27 -21.64 13.81
CA PHE A 102 -10.54 -20.52 14.41
C PHE A 102 -11.48 -19.51 15.09
N VAL A 103 -12.60 -19.13 14.45
CA VAL A 103 -13.59 -18.20 15.04
C VAL A 103 -14.24 -18.80 16.29
N VAL A 104 -14.66 -20.06 16.23
CA VAL A 104 -15.27 -20.77 17.37
C VAL A 104 -14.29 -20.87 18.53
N GLN A 105 -13.03 -21.24 18.27
CA GLN A 105 -12.00 -21.31 19.30
C GLN A 105 -11.78 -19.94 19.97
N ALA A 106 -11.69 -18.87 19.17
CA ALA A 106 -11.53 -17.52 19.67
C ALA A 106 -12.67 -17.10 20.59
N GLU A 107 -13.90 -17.47 20.24
CA GLU A 107 -15.09 -17.19 21.03
C GLU A 107 -15.10 -17.96 22.36
N GLN A 108 -14.77 -19.26 22.32
CA GLN A 108 -14.63 -20.10 23.51
C GLN A 108 -13.55 -19.55 24.46
N ASP A 109 -12.43 -19.09 23.91
CA ASP A 109 -11.33 -18.50 24.67
C ASP A 109 -11.59 -17.03 25.07
N ARG A 110 -12.77 -16.48 24.73
CA ARG A 110 -13.16 -15.09 24.99
C ARG A 110 -12.15 -14.06 24.48
N ARG A 111 -11.64 -14.27 23.26
CA ARG A 111 -10.60 -13.46 22.61
C ARG A 111 -11.17 -12.50 21.60
N HIS A 112 -10.57 -11.32 21.47
CA HIS A 112 -10.82 -10.42 20.34
C HIS A 112 -10.11 -10.93 19.08
N ILE A 113 -10.68 -10.68 17.91
CA ILE A 113 -10.11 -11.12 16.63
C ILE A 113 -9.65 -9.91 15.82
N VAL A 114 -8.40 -9.95 15.33
CA VAL A 114 -7.92 -8.99 14.32
C VAL A 114 -7.50 -9.71 13.05
N LEU A 115 -8.02 -9.24 11.92
CA LEU A 115 -7.81 -9.83 10.60
C LEU A 115 -7.27 -8.77 9.66
N SER A 116 -6.12 -9.01 9.04
CA SER A 116 -5.47 -8.05 8.14
C SER A 116 -5.07 -8.74 6.85
N THR A 117 -5.62 -8.26 5.72
CA THR A 117 -5.09 -8.58 4.39
C THR A 117 -5.35 -7.43 3.43
N GLU A 118 -4.62 -7.39 2.32
CA GLU A 118 -4.85 -6.43 1.22
C GLU A 118 -5.73 -7.02 0.12
N THR A 119 -5.87 -8.35 0.11
CA THR A 119 -6.52 -9.09 -0.98
C THR A 119 -8.05 -9.09 -0.92
N TRP A 120 -8.63 -8.31 0.00
CA TRP A 120 -10.07 -8.30 0.24
C TRP A 120 -10.87 -7.64 -0.87
N PHE A 121 -12.07 -8.17 -1.10
CA PHE A 121 -13.21 -7.49 -1.69
C PHE A 121 -12.99 -7.14 -3.14
N SER A 122 -12.44 -8.06 -3.91
CA SER A 122 -12.61 -7.95 -5.36
C SER A 122 -14.08 -8.13 -5.76
N VAL A 123 -14.86 -8.84 -4.93
CA VAL A 123 -16.25 -9.20 -5.20
C VAL A 123 -17.16 -9.10 -3.96
N SER A 124 -18.44 -8.82 -4.22
CA SER A 124 -19.55 -8.76 -3.24
C SER A 124 -19.77 -10.07 -2.46
N LYS A 125 -19.39 -11.21 -3.03
CA LYS A 125 -19.63 -12.55 -2.45
C LYS A 125 -18.77 -12.82 -1.22
N GLU A 126 -17.50 -12.40 -1.24
CA GLU A 126 -16.62 -12.50 -0.07
C GLU A 126 -17.22 -11.75 1.11
N LEU A 127 -17.60 -10.48 0.91
CA LEU A 127 -18.19 -9.62 1.93
C LEU A 127 -19.42 -10.22 2.57
N ARG A 128 -20.33 -10.75 1.74
CA ARG A 128 -21.54 -11.42 2.21
C ARG A 128 -21.22 -12.63 3.08
N TRP A 129 -20.24 -13.44 2.69
CA TRP A 129 -19.85 -14.61 3.46
C TRP A 129 -19.34 -14.25 4.86
N TYR A 130 -18.51 -13.22 4.97
CA TYR A 130 -18.04 -12.73 6.28
C TYR A 130 -19.18 -12.12 7.10
N GLN A 131 -20.07 -11.34 6.47
CA GLN A 131 -21.24 -10.78 7.14
C GLN A 131 -22.15 -11.89 7.70
N GLU A 132 -22.38 -12.96 6.93
CA GLU A 132 -23.16 -14.13 7.38
C GLU A 132 -22.45 -14.89 8.49
N LEU A 133 -21.14 -15.13 8.37
CA LEU A 133 -20.35 -15.84 9.37
C LEU A 133 -20.38 -15.17 10.75
N PHE A 134 -20.36 -13.83 10.79
CA PHE A 134 -20.31 -13.07 12.04
C PHE A 134 -21.67 -12.53 12.50
N ARG A 135 -22.75 -12.75 11.75
CA ARG A 135 -24.09 -12.23 12.06
C ARG A 135 -24.58 -12.65 13.44
N ASP A 136 -24.40 -13.93 13.76
CA ASP A 136 -24.96 -14.57 14.95
C ASP A 136 -23.86 -14.88 15.99
N THR A 137 -22.77 -14.10 15.97
CA THR A 137 -21.63 -14.28 16.89
C THR A 137 -21.60 -13.22 17.98
N LEU A 138 -20.81 -13.43 19.04
CA LEU A 138 -20.58 -12.45 20.10
C LEU A 138 -19.72 -11.23 19.67
N TYR A 139 -19.30 -11.16 18.41
CA TYR A 139 -18.36 -10.15 17.93
C TYR A 139 -19.07 -8.88 17.43
N GLN A 140 -18.67 -7.75 18.00
CA GLN A 140 -18.88 -6.44 17.37
C GLN A 140 -17.85 -6.24 16.26
N VAL A 141 -18.31 -6.32 15.00
CA VAL A 141 -17.46 -6.19 13.82
C VAL A 141 -17.19 -4.72 13.49
N SER A 142 -15.93 -4.40 13.20
CA SER A 142 -15.48 -3.10 12.69
C SER A 142 -14.54 -3.28 11.50
N ILE A 143 -14.72 -2.47 10.47
CA ILE A 143 -13.84 -2.42 9.31
C ILE A 143 -12.90 -1.23 9.47
N VAL A 144 -11.61 -1.46 9.30
CA VAL A 144 -10.57 -0.43 9.35
C VAL A 144 -9.95 -0.30 7.97
N VAL A 145 -10.08 0.90 7.39
CA VAL A 145 -9.52 1.24 6.09
C VAL A 145 -8.39 2.25 6.30
N ALA A 146 -7.22 1.96 5.75
CA ALA A 146 -6.10 2.89 5.81
C ALA A 146 -6.25 4.01 4.78
N TYR A 147 -5.83 5.20 5.16
CA TYR A 147 -5.73 6.38 4.32
C TYR A 147 -4.28 6.84 4.25
N ARG A 148 -3.85 7.21 3.05
CA ARG A 148 -2.60 7.90 2.74
C ARG A 148 -2.97 8.97 1.72
N ARG A 149 -2.29 10.12 1.74
CA ARG A 149 -2.53 11.17 0.75
C ARG A 149 -2.39 10.63 -0.66
N TYR A 150 -3.25 11.09 -1.55
CA TYR A 150 -3.31 10.55 -2.91
C TYR A 150 -1.98 10.77 -3.65
N TYR A 151 -1.38 11.94 -3.47
CA TYR A 151 -0.11 12.29 -4.08
C TYR A 151 1.09 11.48 -3.54
N ASP A 152 0.99 10.89 -2.35
CA ASP A 152 2.02 9.98 -1.82
C ASP A 152 1.76 8.53 -2.21
N TRP A 153 0.49 8.16 -2.26
CA TRP A 153 0.07 6.83 -2.66
C TRP A 153 0.35 6.55 -4.13
N LEU A 154 0.09 7.52 -5.01
CA LEU A 154 0.11 7.31 -6.46
C LEU A 154 1.51 6.97 -7.00
N PRO A 155 2.60 7.70 -6.64
CA PRO A 155 3.96 7.27 -6.94
C PRO A 155 4.27 5.89 -6.36
N SER A 156 3.86 5.60 -5.12
CA SER A 156 4.08 4.28 -4.51
C SER A 156 3.42 3.16 -5.33
N ARG A 157 2.20 3.38 -5.82
CA ARG A 157 1.49 2.45 -6.71
C ARG A 157 2.24 2.29 -8.03
N TYR A 158 2.67 3.38 -8.67
CA TYR A 158 3.49 3.35 -9.87
C TYR A 158 4.71 2.44 -9.70
N TYR A 159 5.47 2.63 -8.60
CA TYR A 159 6.62 1.80 -8.29
C TYR A 159 6.26 0.31 -8.18
N GLN A 160 5.17 -0.05 -7.52
CA GLN A 160 4.77 -1.46 -7.39
C GLN A 160 4.33 -2.09 -8.70
N LEU A 161 3.67 -1.35 -9.57
CA LEU A 161 3.23 -1.84 -10.86
C LEU A 161 4.43 -2.10 -11.80
N ASN A 162 5.52 -1.35 -11.61
CA ASN A 162 6.63 -1.33 -12.57
C ASN A 162 7.95 -1.98 -12.06
N ARG A 163 8.14 -2.16 -10.74
CA ARG A 163 9.39 -2.73 -10.14
C ARG A 163 9.80 -4.12 -10.59
N PHE A 164 8.93 -4.84 -11.30
CA PHE A 164 9.20 -6.20 -11.77
C PHE A 164 9.27 -6.31 -13.29
N ARG A 165 9.29 -5.19 -14.03
CA ARG A 165 9.34 -5.23 -15.49
C ARG A 165 10.72 -5.60 -16.03
N CYS A 166 11.78 -5.16 -15.35
CA CYS A 166 13.15 -5.59 -15.63
C CYS A 166 13.62 -6.71 -14.69
N ARG A 167 13.23 -6.64 -13.42
CA ARG A 167 13.69 -7.58 -12.38
C ARG A 167 12.53 -8.45 -11.89
N PRO A 168 12.21 -9.59 -12.53
CA PRO A 168 11.06 -10.40 -12.13
C PRO A 168 11.20 -10.85 -10.67
N ASN A 169 10.07 -10.85 -9.97
CA ASN A 169 9.99 -11.30 -8.60
C ASN A 169 10.50 -12.75 -8.48
N PRO A 170 11.54 -13.03 -7.66
CA PRO A 170 12.04 -14.40 -7.45
C PRO A 170 10.94 -15.37 -6.98
N ALA A 171 9.96 -14.89 -6.21
CA ALA A 171 8.83 -15.70 -5.76
C ALA A 171 7.87 -16.12 -6.90
N ASN A 172 8.03 -15.55 -8.09
CA ASN A 172 7.21 -15.84 -9.27
C ASN A 172 8.00 -16.60 -10.36
N GLN A 173 9.11 -17.27 -10.03
CA GLN A 173 9.80 -18.15 -10.98
C GLN A 173 8.81 -19.09 -11.68
N GLY A 174 8.75 -19.03 -13.02
CA GLY A 174 7.86 -19.85 -13.85
C GLY A 174 6.45 -19.31 -14.10
N ARG A 175 6.04 -18.19 -13.48
CA ARG A 175 4.79 -17.51 -13.88
C ARG A 175 5.10 -16.51 -14.99
N ASN A 176 4.37 -16.61 -16.11
CA ASN A 176 4.37 -15.59 -17.16
C ASN A 176 3.97 -14.25 -16.54
N ASN A 177 4.95 -13.45 -16.14
CA ASN A 177 4.71 -12.06 -15.80
C ASN A 177 4.36 -11.37 -17.12
N VAL A 178 3.06 -11.16 -17.33
CA VAL A 178 2.44 -10.60 -18.55
C VAL A 178 2.99 -9.20 -18.92
N ASN A 179 3.78 -8.60 -18.04
CA ASN A 179 4.36 -7.28 -18.16
C ASN A 179 5.90 -7.27 -18.35
N LEU A 180 6.55 -8.43 -18.40
CA LEU A 180 7.99 -8.48 -18.70
C LEU A 180 8.27 -7.92 -20.08
N GLY A 181 9.30 -7.07 -20.18
CA GLY A 181 9.69 -6.41 -21.42
C GLY A 181 8.78 -5.27 -21.88
N ARG A 182 7.69 -4.96 -21.17
CA ARG A 182 6.90 -3.75 -21.50
C ARG A 182 7.64 -2.50 -21.03
N PRO A 183 7.75 -1.44 -21.85
CA PRO A 183 8.40 -0.19 -21.46
C PRO A 183 7.77 0.39 -20.18
N ILE A 184 8.59 0.71 -19.19
CA ILE A 184 8.15 1.40 -17.98
C ILE A 184 7.86 2.86 -18.38
N PRO A 185 6.59 3.31 -18.36
CA PRO A 185 6.28 4.68 -18.71
C PRO A 185 6.97 5.63 -17.72
N PRO A 186 7.44 6.81 -18.15
CA PRO A 186 7.85 7.87 -17.23
C PRO A 186 6.78 8.14 -16.17
N LEU A 187 7.21 8.41 -14.94
CA LEU A 187 6.32 8.77 -13.84
C LEU A 187 5.45 9.98 -14.20
N HIS A 188 6.02 11.03 -14.79
CA HIS A 188 5.24 12.22 -15.16
C HIS A 188 4.12 11.92 -16.16
N GLU A 189 4.36 11.03 -17.11
CA GLU A 189 3.34 10.55 -18.06
C GLU A 189 2.29 9.70 -17.34
N TYR A 190 2.71 8.80 -16.45
CA TYR A 190 1.79 8.00 -15.63
C TYR A 190 0.86 8.87 -14.77
N LEU A 191 1.41 9.91 -14.12
CA LEU A 191 0.65 10.85 -13.31
C LEU A 191 -0.36 11.63 -14.15
N SER A 192 0.00 12.00 -15.38
CA SER A 192 -0.87 12.75 -16.30
C SER A 192 -2.09 11.95 -16.78
N HIS A 193 -1.96 10.62 -16.89
CA HIS A 193 -3.00 9.75 -17.43
C HIS A 193 -3.78 8.95 -16.37
N THR A 194 -3.37 9.00 -15.09
CA THR A 194 -4.06 8.23 -14.05
C THR A 194 -5.36 8.93 -13.63
N PRO A 195 -6.51 8.24 -13.63
CA PRO A 195 -7.76 8.83 -13.14
C PRO A 195 -7.67 9.20 -11.66
N PHE A 196 -8.27 10.33 -11.30
CA PHE A 196 -8.34 10.80 -9.92
C PHE A 196 -9.41 10.04 -9.15
N ASP A 197 -9.01 8.90 -8.58
CA ASP A 197 -9.90 8.07 -7.79
C ASP A 197 -9.17 7.43 -6.61
N HIS A 198 -9.57 7.81 -5.40
CA HIS A 198 -8.87 7.46 -4.19
C HIS A 198 -9.18 6.02 -3.77
N PRO A 199 -8.16 5.15 -3.62
CA PRO A 199 -8.38 3.74 -3.31
C PRO A 199 -9.06 3.51 -1.95
N THR A 200 -8.85 4.40 -0.98
CA THR A 200 -9.52 4.37 0.34
C THR A 200 -11.01 4.62 0.21
N VAL A 201 -11.40 5.63 -0.58
CA VAL A 201 -12.82 5.96 -0.82
C VAL A 201 -13.52 4.79 -1.51
N ARG A 202 -12.94 4.27 -2.60
CA ARG A 202 -13.45 3.05 -3.27
C ARG A 202 -13.59 1.85 -2.34
N LYS A 203 -12.67 1.72 -1.37
CA LYS A 203 -12.72 0.62 -0.40
C LYS A 203 -13.90 0.81 0.56
N ILE A 204 -14.10 2.02 1.09
CA ILE A 204 -15.23 2.38 1.97
C ILE A 204 -16.56 2.13 1.26
N GLU A 205 -16.74 2.65 0.05
CA GLU A 205 -17.95 2.46 -0.77
C GLU A 205 -18.27 0.99 -1.01
N ARG A 206 -17.23 0.16 -1.17
CA ARG A 206 -17.40 -1.28 -1.40
C ARG A 206 -17.83 -2.03 -0.15
N VAL A 207 -17.36 -1.63 1.03
CA VAL A 207 -17.63 -2.34 2.30
C VAL A 207 -18.89 -1.84 3.00
N SER A 208 -19.29 -0.59 2.79
CA SER A 208 -20.44 0.06 3.46
C SER A 208 -21.80 -0.59 3.25
N PRO A 209 -22.07 -1.34 2.16
CA PRO A 209 -23.33 -2.09 2.07
C PRO A 209 -23.44 -3.23 3.09
N TYR A 210 -22.30 -3.75 3.57
CA TYR A 210 -22.20 -4.98 4.36
C TYR A 210 -21.88 -4.74 5.83
N PHE A 211 -21.17 -3.66 6.15
CA PHE A 211 -20.73 -3.37 7.51
C PHE A 211 -21.02 -1.92 7.85
N ASP A 212 -21.65 -1.70 9.01
CA ASP A 212 -22.10 -0.37 9.43
C ASP A 212 -20.99 0.42 10.13
N ARG A 213 -20.04 -0.28 10.78
CA ARG A 213 -18.93 0.34 11.50
C ARG A 213 -17.66 0.32 10.66
N ILE A 214 -17.40 1.44 9.99
CA ILE A 214 -16.18 1.66 9.22
C ILE A 214 -15.38 2.80 9.87
N GLU A 215 -14.13 2.50 10.18
CA GLU A 215 -13.15 3.42 10.75
C GLU A 215 -12.04 3.65 9.72
N VAL A 216 -11.59 4.90 9.57
CA VAL A 216 -10.51 5.25 8.64
C VAL A 216 -9.28 5.69 9.42
N ILE A 217 -8.14 5.03 9.20
CA ILE A 217 -6.87 5.36 9.86
C ILE A 217 -6.00 6.22 8.94
N ASN A 218 -5.76 7.48 9.31
CA ASN A 218 -4.88 8.40 8.57
C ASN A 218 -3.40 8.10 8.87
N MET A 219 -2.67 7.60 7.88
CA MET A 219 -1.25 7.26 7.99
C MET A 219 -0.31 8.46 8.01
N GLU A 220 -0.79 9.63 7.59
CA GLU A 220 0.02 10.86 7.58
C GLU A 220 0.18 11.47 8.97
N ARG A 221 -0.43 10.84 9.98
CA ARG A 221 -0.45 11.30 11.35
C ARG A 221 0.19 10.28 12.25
N GLY A 222 1.36 10.64 12.77
CA GLY A 222 2.08 9.83 13.74
C GLY A 222 2.47 8.45 13.20
N ASN A 223 2.69 7.52 14.12
CA ASN A 223 3.11 6.17 13.80
C ASN A 223 1.88 5.28 13.51
N LEU A 224 1.81 4.69 12.30
CA LEU A 224 0.73 3.77 11.89
C LEU A 224 0.49 2.66 12.92
N LEU A 225 1.56 2.06 13.46
CA LEU A 225 1.44 0.96 14.40
C LEU A 225 0.86 1.45 15.73
N GLU A 226 1.36 2.55 16.28
CA GLU A 226 0.80 3.11 17.50
C GLU A 226 -0.69 3.45 17.34
N ARG A 227 -1.07 4.12 16.26
CA ARG A 227 -2.48 4.43 16.01
C ARG A 227 -3.33 3.17 15.91
N PHE A 228 -2.86 2.15 15.20
CA PHE A 228 -3.64 0.92 15.06
C PHE A 228 -3.73 0.13 16.38
N PHE A 229 -2.61 -0.11 17.07
CA PHE A 229 -2.63 -0.92 18.28
C PHE A 229 -3.18 -0.16 19.49
N CYS A 230 -2.84 1.12 19.65
CA CYS A 230 -3.28 1.93 20.79
C CYS A 230 -4.71 2.47 20.59
N GLU A 231 -5.03 3.08 19.43
CA GLU A 231 -6.34 3.74 19.25
C GLU A 231 -7.43 2.79 18.76
N ILE A 232 -7.11 1.86 17.85
CA ILE A 232 -8.10 0.97 17.23
C ILE A 232 -8.29 -0.29 18.06
N LEU A 233 -7.20 -1.02 18.34
CA LEU A 233 -7.30 -2.27 19.09
C LEU A 233 -7.41 -2.06 20.60
N ASP A 234 -6.97 -0.92 21.14
CA ASP A 234 -6.84 -0.71 22.59
C ASP A 234 -5.93 -1.77 23.25
N ALA A 235 -4.87 -2.17 22.53
CA ALA A 235 -3.92 -3.19 22.93
C ALA A 235 -2.79 -2.56 23.76
N SER A 236 -3.10 -2.20 25.01
CA SER A 236 -2.22 -1.41 25.89
C SER A 236 -0.80 -1.96 26.07
N LYS A 237 -0.61 -3.27 26.25
CA LYS A 237 0.71 -3.87 26.45
C LYS A 237 1.52 -3.84 25.16
N THR A 238 0.88 -4.16 24.03
CA THR A 238 1.50 -4.06 22.71
C THR A 238 1.85 -2.61 22.37
N CYS A 239 0.98 -1.65 22.70
CA CYS A 239 1.20 -0.22 22.54
C CYS A 239 2.46 0.25 23.29
N GLN A 240 2.59 -0.10 24.57
CA GLN A 240 3.76 0.24 25.39
C GLN A 240 5.08 -0.30 24.78
N LYS A 241 5.07 -1.52 24.24
CA LYS A 241 6.26 -2.08 23.58
C LYS A 241 6.63 -1.32 22.31
N LEU A 242 5.64 -0.95 21.49
CA LEU A 242 5.86 -0.16 20.27
C LEU A 242 6.46 1.21 20.59
N GLN A 243 5.91 1.89 21.60
CA GLN A 243 6.40 3.19 22.08
C GLN A 243 7.82 3.11 22.67
N ALA A 244 8.19 1.98 23.28
CA ALA A 244 9.54 1.71 23.75
C ALA A 244 10.55 1.40 22.61
N GLY A 245 10.22 1.69 21.35
CA GLY A 245 11.12 1.49 20.21
C GLY A 245 11.17 0.07 19.67
N HIS A 246 10.36 -0.87 20.17
CA HIS A 246 10.33 -2.25 19.68
C HIS A 246 9.47 -2.41 18.41
N SER A 247 9.38 -1.36 17.60
CA SER A 247 8.68 -1.42 16.32
C SER A 247 9.47 -2.34 15.38
N PRO A 248 8.82 -3.31 14.72
CA PRO A 248 9.51 -4.17 13.77
C PRO A 248 10.10 -3.30 12.65
N SER A 249 11.42 -3.13 12.64
CA SER A 249 12.08 -2.36 11.60
C SER A 249 11.79 -3.04 10.26
N ALA A 250 11.22 -2.29 9.33
CA ALA A 250 11.16 -2.66 7.94
C ALA A 250 11.96 -1.60 7.19
N ALA A 251 13.13 -1.97 6.69
CA ALA A 251 13.84 -1.12 5.75
C ALA A 251 12.91 -0.94 4.54
N ASN A 252 12.41 0.28 4.35
CA ASN A 252 11.66 0.62 3.16
C ASN A 252 12.66 0.74 2.02
N GLN A 253 13.00 -0.40 1.40
CA GLN A 253 13.88 -0.45 0.23
C GLN A 253 13.12 0.03 -1.02
N GLY A 254 12.58 1.26 -0.94
CA GLY A 254 12.04 1.94 -2.11
C GLY A 254 13.18 2.21 -3.08
N LYS A 255 13.41 1.28 -4.01
CA LYS A 255 14.34 1.48 -5.11
C LYS A 255 13.69 2.37 -6.17
N THR A 256 14.44 3.33 -6.68
CA THR A 256 14.05 4.12 -7.86
C THR A 256 13.96 3.20 -9.08
N LEU A 257 13.09 3.53 -10.04
CA LEU A 257 13.01 2.81 -11.33
C LEU A 257 13.94 3.41 -12.38
N THR A 258 14.76 4.38 -12.00
CA THR A 258 15.63 5.12 -12.92
C THR A 258 16.55 4.19 -13.70
N PHE A 259 17.24 3.28 -13.02
CA PHE A 259 18.13 2.31 -13.67
C PHE A 259 17.40 1.30 -14.54
N ASP A 260 16.22 0.83 -14.10
CA ASP A 260 15.38 -0.05 -14.91
C ASP A 260 14.92 0.66 -16.20
N ARG A 261 14.52 1.94 -16.12
CA ARG A 261 14.11 2.74 -17.28
C ARG A 261 15.28 3.06 -18.20
N LEU A 262 16.44 3.44 -17.65
CA LEU A 262 17.66 3.69 -18.43
C LEU A 262 18.08 2.42 -19.18
N SER A 263 17.99 1.26 -18.52
CA SER A 263 18.30 -0.02 -19.15
C SER A 263 17.38 -0.33 -20.32
N GLN A 264 16.06 -0.14 -20.16
CA GLN A 264 15.11 -0.32 -21.26
C GLN A 264 15.40 0.64 -22.41
N TYR A 265 15.66 1.91 -22.11
CA TYR A 265 15.98 2.91 -23.11
C TYR A 265 17.21 2.53 -23.95
N LEU A 266 18.30 2.13 -23.29
CA LEU A 266 19.55 1.73 -23.95
C LEU A 266 19.38 0.51 -24.84
N ILE A 267 18.60 -0.48 -24.39
CA ILE A 267 18.29 -1.69 -25.16
C ILE A 267 17.40 -1.35 -26.37
N GLU A 268 16.32 -0.60 -26.17
CA GLU A 268 15.36 -0.23 -27.22
C GLU A 268 15.98 0.60 -28.35
N HIS A 269 17.02 1.39 -28.03
CA HIS A 269 17.72 2.23 -29.00
C HIS A 269 19.03 1.60 -29.52
N ASN A 270 19.24 0.29 -29.30
CA ASN A 270 20.44 -0.45 -29.74
C ASN A 270 21.76 0.21 -29.30
N ARG A 271 21.77 0.89 -28.14
CA ARG A 271 22.97 1.54 -27.58
C ARG A 271 23.88 0.57 -26.84
N VAL A 272 23.35 -0.60 -26.47
CA VAL A 272 24.09 -1.69 -25.85
C VAL A 272 23.62 -3.01 -26.48
N ASN A 273 24.55 -3.89 -26.84
CA ASN A 273 24.24 -5.23 -27.36
C ASN A 273 24.44 -6.31 -26.27
N SER A 274 23.89 -7.51 -26.51
CA SER A 274 23.93 -8.60 -25.53
C SER A 274 25.34 -9.02 -25.13
N SER A 275 26.32 -9.01 -26.05
CA SER A 275 27.71 -9.38 -25.74
C SER A 275 28.37 -8.39 -24.80
N GLN A 276 28.17 -7.09 -25.00
CA GLN A 276 28.68 -6.05 -24.10
C GLN A 276 28.12 -6.21 -22.67
N ILE A 277 26.85 -6.59 -22.55
CA ILE A 277 26.23 -6.87 -21.24
C ILE A 277 26.90 -8.06 -20.58
N ASP A 278 27.09 -9.18 -21.29
CA ASP A 278 27.71 -10.38 -20.73
C ASP A 278 29.18 -10.14 -20.32
N ASP A 279 29.93 -9.32 -21.08
CA ASP A 279 31.30 -8.90 -20.75
C ASP A 279 31.32 -8.08 -19.44
N LEU A 280 30.46 -7.06 -19.32
CA LEU A 280 30.36 -6.20 -18.12
C LEU A 280 29.90 -6.97 -16.87
N LEU A 281 28.97 -7.93 -17.03
CA LEU A 281 28.57 -8.80 -15.93
C LEU A 281 29.74 -9.62 -15.39
N THR A 282 30.60 -10.10 -16.29
CA THR A 282 31.79 -10.88 -15.94
C THR A 282 32.82 -10.00 -15.23
N GLU A 283 33.10 -8.82 -15.77
CA GLU A 283 34.04 -7.85 -15.19
C GLU A 283 33.63 -7.43 -13.77
N LEU A 284 32.36 -7.03 -13.59
CA LEU A 284 31.82 -6.58 -12.31
C LEU A 284 31.43 -7.72 -11.37
N ARG A 285 31.60 -8.98 -11.79
CA ARG A 285 31.25 -10.19 -11.02
C ARG A 285 29.79 -10.21 -10.55
N ILE A 286 28.87 -9.68 -11.36
CA ILE A 286 27.45 -9.60 -11.05
C ILE A 286 26.75 -10.89 -11.45
N LYS A 287 26.07 -11.53 -10.50
CA LYS A 287 25.22 -12.71 -10.77
C LYS A 287 23.80 -12.28 -11.06
N VAL A 288 23.35 -12.45 -12.30
CA VAL A 288 21.96 -12.23 -12.70
C VAL A 288 21.20 -13.55 -12.56
N PRO A 289 20.07 -13.59 -11.84
CA PRO A 289 19.26 -14.81 -11.78
C PRO A 289 18.77 -15.21 -13.17
N ASN A 290 18.54 -16.51 -13.40
CA ASN A 290 18.08 -17.00 -14.70
C ASN A 290 16.66 -16.48 -14.98
N TYR A 291 16.58 -15.50 -15.87
CA TYR A 291 15.34 -14.90 -16.36
C TYR A 291 15.19 -15.20 -17.86
N GLY A 292 13.98 -15.13 -18.40
CA GLY A 292 13.80 -15.15 -19.86
C GLY A 292 14.66 -14.07 -20.54
N LYS A 293 15.13 -14.31 -21.77
CA LYS A 293 16.19 -13.52 -22.44
C LYS A 293 16.04 -12.00 -22.30
N ALA A 294 14.90 -11.44 -22.69
CA ALA A 294 14.66 -9.98 -22.63
C ALA A 294 14.70 -9.41 -21.19
N SER A 295 14.28 -10.19 -20.20
CA SER A 295 14.36 -9.79 -18.79
C SER A 295 15.76 -9.95 -18.23
N LYS A 296 16.56 -10.90 -18.74
CA LYS A 296 17.97 -11.06 -18.36
C LYS A 296 18.75 -9.80 -18.75
N GLU A 297 18.61 -9.32 -19.98
CA GLU A 297 19.33 -8.15 -20.48
C GLU A 297 18.95 -6.88 -19.71
N CYS A 298 17.66 -6.59 -19.51
CA CYS A 298 17.28 -5.41 -18.74
C CYS A 298 17.72 -5.51 -17.26
N ALA A 299 17.55 -6.67 -16.62
CA ALA A 299 18.00 -6.85 -15.23
C ALA A 299 19.51 -6.66 -15.11
N ALA A 300 20.28 -7.27 -16.01
CA ALA A 300 21.73 -7.20 -16.05
C ALA A 300 22.23 -5.76 -16.16
N LEU A 301 21.75 -5.03 -17.17
CA LEU A 301 22.13 -3.64 -17.39
C LEU A 301 21.73 -2.76 -16.21
N SER A 302 20.56 -3.00 -15.62
CA SER A 302 20.10 -2.25 -14.45
C SER A 302 20.99 -2.49 -13.22
N PHE A 303 21.49 -3.72 -13.03
CA PHE A 303 22.47 -4.01 -11.97
C PHE A 303 23.84 -3.39 -12.24
N ILE A 304 24.31 -3.42 -13.49
CA ILE A 304 25.58 -2.80 -13.90
C ILE A 304 25.53 -1.29 -13.59
N LEU A 305 24.46 -0.61 -14.01
CA LEU A 305 24.32 0.83 -13.81
C LEU A 305 24.21 1.19 -12.31
N GLU A 306 23.48 0.39 -11.52
CA GLU A 306 23.43 0.56 -10.05
C GLU A 306 24.81 0.42 -9.41
N GLU A 307 25.61 -0.55 -9.85
CA GLU A 307 26.93 -0.81 -9.29
C GLU A 307 27.96 0.25 -9.72
N GLN A 308 27.91 0.71 -10.97
CA GLN A 308 28.75 1.80 -11.45
C GLN A 308 28.50 3.10 -10.67
N GLU A 309 27.23 3.47 -10.46
CA GLU A 309 26.87 4.63 -9.63
C GLU A 309 27.34 4.46 -8.18
N ARG A 310 27.31 3.23 -7.65
CA ARG A 310 27.82 2.93 -6.30
C ARG A 310 29.33 3.11 -6.21
N LEU A 311 30.06 2.76 -7.26
CA LEU A 311 31.52 2.85 -7.33
C LEU A 311 32.02 4.25 -7.66
N SER A 312 31.27 5.05 -8.42
CA SER A 312 31.74 6.33 -8.94
C SER A 312 31.98 7.40 -7.87
N ASN A 313 31.40 7.29 -6.66
CA ASN A 313 31.37 8.30 -5.58
C ASN A 313 30.82 9.69 -6.00
N ASP A 314 30.88 10.05 -7.28
CA ASP A 314 30.18 11.14 -7.93
C ASP A 314 28.89 10.60 -8.53
N SER A 315 27.79 10.91 -7.88
CA SER A 315 26.47 10.46 -8.31
C SER A 315 25.99 11.35 -9.46
N ASN A 316 26.45 11.08 -10.68
CA ASN A 316 26.05 11.82 -11.88
C ASN A 316 24.52 11.82 -12.04
N LEU A 317 23.84 10.78 -11.57
CA LEU A 317 22.38 10.71 -11.54
C LEU A 317 21.72 11.73 -10.61
N LYS A 318 22.38 12.15 -9.51
CA LYS A 318 21.85 13.24 -8.67
C LYS A 318 21.99 14.61 -9.33
N LYS A 319 22.93 14.76 -10.27
CA LYS A 319 23.14 15.98 -11.06
C LYS A 319 22.28 16.01 -12.32
N ALA A 320 21.71 14.88 -12.71
CA ALA A 320 20.92 14.78 -13.92
C ALA A 320 19.66 15.66 -13.85
N SER A 321 19.35 16.30 -14.97
CA SER A 321 18.11 17.07 -15.13
C SER A 321 16.90 16.19 -14.84
N LEU A 322 15.89 16.78 -14.20
CA LEU A 322 14.64 16.10 -13.88
C LEU A 322 13.52 16.55 -14.81
N ILE A 323 12.74 15.59 -15.32
CA ILE A 323 11.47 15.83 -16.02
C ILE A 323 10.34 15.67 -15.00
N CYS A 324 9.71 16.79 -14.66
CA CYS A 324 8.58 16.83 -13.73
C CYS A 324 7.24 16.89 -14.48
N PRO A 325 6.12 16.49 -13.85
CA PRO A 325 4.80 16.66 -14.43
C PRO A 325 4.49 18.16 -14.63
N PRO A 326 3.70 18.51 -15.65
CA PRO A 326 3.32 19.90 -15.88
C PRO A 326 2.49 20.42 -14.70
N ARG A 327 2.55 21.74 -14.46
CA ARG A 327 1.91 22.40 -13.30
C ARG A 327 0.42 22.09 -13.16
N ASN A 328 -0.31 22.00 -14.27
CA ASN A 328 -1.73 21.65 -14.24
C ASN A 328 -2.00 20.23 -13.69
N VAL A 329 -1.08 19.29 -13.87
CA VAL A 329 -1.17 17.93 -13.32
C VAL A 329 -0.88 17.94 -11.82
N THR A 330 0.17 18.65 -11.39
CA THR A 330 0.52 18.76 -9.96
C THR A 330 -0.55 19.51 -9.17
N ASP A 331 -1.11 20.60 -9.71
CA ASP A 331 -2.21 21.34 -9.09
C ASP A 331 -3.45 20.45 -8.92
N ARG A 332 -3.86 19.71 -9.96
CA ARG A 332 -4.98 18.76 -9.88
C ARG A 332 -4.73 17.66 -8.86
N LEU A 333 -3.50 17.16 -8.79
CA LEU A 333 -3.10 16.12 -7.85
C LEU A 333 -3.19 16.59 -6.39
N PHE A 334 -2.72 17.81 -6.12
CA PHE A 334 -2.85 18.44 -4.82
C PHE A 334 -4.32 18.65 -4.45
N HIS A 335 -5.09 19.31 -5.31
CA HIS A 335 -6.49 19.63 -5.04
C HIS A 335 -7.32 18.38 -4.76
N PHE A 336 -7.20 17.34 -5.58
CA PHE A 336 -7.90 16.07 -5.35
C PHE A 336 -7.52 15.43 -4.01
N SER A 337 -6.24 15.42 -3.66
CA SER A 337 -5.78 14.87 -2.39
C SER A 337 -6.32 15.68 -1.20
N ALA A 338 -6.30 17.01 -1.31
CA ALA A 338 -6.75 17.93 -0.26
C ALA A 338 -8.26 17.87 -0.04
N GLU A 339 -9.05 17.78 -1.11
CA GLU A 339 -10.49 17.55 -1.03
C GLU A 339 -10.80 16.21 -0.37
N THR A 340 -10.08 15.15 -0.76
CA THR A 340 -10.27 13.83 -0.14
C THR A 340 -9.92 13.83 1.35
N GLU A 341 -8.79 14.42 1.74
CA GLU A 341 -8.39 14.49 3.16
C GLU A 341 -9.37 15.33 3.98
N ARG A 342 -9.77 16.50 3.48
CA ARG A 342 -10.75 17.38 4.12
C ARG A 342 -12.07 16.66 4.35
N ALA A 343 -12.51 15.88 3.37
CA ALA A 343 -13.76 15.16 3.46
C ALA A 343 -13.66 14.00 4.48
N LEU A 344 -12.57 13.22 4.47
CA LEU A 344 -12.41 12.11 5.42
C LEU A 344 -12.06 12.57 6.85
N PHE A 345 -11.40 13.71 7.01
CA PHE A 345 -10.82 14.17 8.27
C PHE A 345 -11.03 15.69 8.49
N PRO A 346 -12.28 16.20 8.52
CA PRO A 346 -12.55 17.64 8.48
C PRO A 346 -11.99 18.40 9.70
N LEU A 347 -12.04 17.80 10.89
CA LEU A 347 -11.52 18.40 12.14
C LEU A 347 -10.00 18.39 12.23
N GLU A 348 -9.40 17.57 11.38
CA GLU A 348 -7.99 17.24 11.40
C GLU A 348 -7.29 17.99 10.26
N PHE A 349 -7.96 18.21 9.12
CA PHE A 349 -7.41 18.80 7.91
C PHE A 349 -6.87 20.22 8.09
N SER A 350 -5.65 20.43 7.60
CA SER A 350 -5.04 21.76 7.42
C SER A 350 -4.51 21.88 6.00
N HIS A 351 -5.09 22.80 5.23
CA HIS A 351 -4.69 23.05 3.85
C HIS A 351 -3.24 23.49 3.77
N GLU A 352 -2.81 24.40 4.66
CA GLU A 352 -1.45 24.92 4.71
C GLU A 352 -0.43 23.81 5.01
N ALA A 353 -0.68 22.99 6.05
CA ALA A 353 0.22 21.90 6.41
C ALA A 353 0.35 20.88 5.26
N MET A 354 -0.76 20.59 4.58
CA MET A 354 -0.76 19.68 3.44
C MET A 354 -0.08 20.27 2.20
N TRP A 355 -0.23 21.58 1.96
CA TRP A 355 0.47 22.28 0.88
C TRP A 355 1.98 22.32 1.12
N ASN A 356 2.42 22.62 2.34
CA ASN A 356 3.84 22.64 2.68
C ASN A 356 4.47 21.25 2.50
N ASP A 357 3.79 20.19 2.92
CA ASP A 357 4.21 18.81 2.67
C ASP A 357 4.28 18.51 1.16
N PHE A 358 3.24 18.86 0.40
CA PHE A 358 3.21 18.64 -1.06
C PHE A 358 4.31 19.43 -1.79
N ALA A 359 4.47 20.71 -1.48
CA ALA A 359 5.48 21.59 -2.08
C ALA A 359 6.90 21.11 -1.78
N SER A 360 7.16 20.60 -0.57
CA SER A 360 8.45 20.00 -0.22
C SER A 360 8.79 18.80 -1.10
N LYS A 361 7.78 18.08 -1.60
CA LYS A 361 7.92 16.89 -2.44
C LYS A 361 8.03 17.21 -3.92
N LEU A 362 7.51 18.35 -4.40
CA LEU A 362 7.56 18.77 -5.82
C LEU A 362 8.99 18.88 -6.35
N ASN A 363 9.95 19.24 -5.51
CA ASN A 363 11.35 19.39 -5.88
C ASN A 363 12.18 18.11 -5.67
N THR A 364 11.52 16.97 -5.41
CA THR A 364 12.19 15.69 -5.19
C THR A 364 11.92 14.73 -6.34
N THR A 365 12.65 13.61 -6.35
CA THR A 365 12.39 12.50 -7.28
C THR A 365 11.07 11.77 -7.00
N LEU A 366 10.24 12.25 -6.06
CA LEU A 366 8.94 11.63 -5.78
C LEU A 366 7.94 11.84 -6.93
N PHE A 367 8.02 12.98 -7.62
CA PHE A 367 7.14 13.30 -8.76
C PHE A 367 7.86 13.39 -10.09
N CYS A 368 9.18 13.62 -10.05
CA CYS A 368 9.98 13.81 -11.26
C CYS A 368 10.78 12.56 -11.61
N ASP A 369 11.00 12.39 -12.90
CA ASP A 369 11.88 11.40 -13.47
C ASP A 369 13.24 12.00 -13.79
N VAL A 370 14.30 11.19 -13.86
CA VAL A 370 15.53 11.61 -14.54
C VAL A 370 15.25 11.75 -16.04
N ASP A 371 15.71 12.86 -16.62
CA ASP A 371 15.78 13.06 -18.06
C ASP A 371 16.87 12.15 -18.64
N LEU A 372 16.46 10.96 -19.07
CA LEU A 372 17.38 9.95 -19.58
C LEU A 372 18.08 10.43 -20.85
N GLN A 373 17.42 11.25 -21.68
CA GLN A 373 18.01 11.75 -22.91
C GLN A 373 19.09 12.80 -22.61
N ALA A 374 18.78 13.78 -21.76
CA ALA A 374 19.77 14.77 -21.34
C ALA A 374 20.94 14.11 -20.59
N TYR A 375 20.67 13.12 -19.75
CA TYR A 375 21.69 12.34 -19.06
C TYR A 375 22.65 11.66 -20.04
N LEU A 376 22.13 11.01 -21.09
CA LEU A 376 22.98 10.33 -22.06
C LEU A 376 23.83 11.30 -22.88
N LEU A 377 23.25 12.41 -23.34
CA LEU A 377 23.98 13.45 -24.07
C LEU A 377 25.12 14.05 -23.24
N ALA A 378 24.89 14.29 -21.95
CA ALA A 378 25.93 14.81 -21.05
C ALA A 378 27.09 13.82 -20.86
N ASN A 379 26.81 12.51 -20.80
CA ASN A 379 27.85 11.48 -20.67
C ASN A 379 28.60 11.25 -22.00
N GLU A 380 27.93 11.34 -23.15
CA GLU A 380 28.58 11.27 -24.47
C GLU A 380 29.60 12.43 -24.63
N ALA A 381 29.21 13.66 -24.28
CA ALA A 381 30.09 14.82 -24.35
C ALA A 381 31.33 14.70 -23.44
N ALA A 382 31.16 14.19 -22.21
CA ALA A 382 32.26 13.98 -21.27
C ALA A 382 33.23 12.86 -21.71
N GLY A 383 32.74 11.87 -22.46
CA GLY A 383 33.58 10.82 -23.05
C GLY A 383 34.52 11.36 -24.13
N ASP A 384 34.01 12.25 -24.98
CA ASP A 384 34.78 12.86 -26.06
C ASP A 384 35.89 13.80 -25.55
N GLU A 385 35.68 14.48 -24.41
CA GLU A 385 36.69 15.35 -23.81
C GLU A 385 37.88 14.58 -23.22
N ASN A 386 37.66 13.38 -22.68
CA ASN A 386 38.74 12.55 -22.14
C ASN A 386 39.52 11.78 -23.23
N ALA A 387 38.94 11.68 -24.44
CA ALA A 387 39.59 11.05 -25.59
C ALA A 387 40.47 12.02 -26.39
N ARG A 388 40.37 13.33 -26.12
CA ARG A 388 41.23 14.39 -26.69
C ARG A 388 42.36 14.71 -25.72
#